data_AF-A0A7S1DRX5-F1
#
_entry.id   AF-A0A7S1DRX5-F1
#
_cell.length_a   1.000
_cell.length_b   1.000
_cell.length_c   1.000
_cell.angle_alpha   90.00
_cell.angle_beta   90.00
_cell.angle_gamma   90.00
#
_symmetry.space_group_name_H-M   'P 1'
#
loop_
_entity.id
_entity.type
_entity.pdbx_description
1 polymer ?
#
loop_
_entity_poly.entity_id
_entity_poly.type
_entity_poly.pdbx_seq_one_letter_code
_entity_poly.pdbx_strand_id
1 'polypeptide(L)'
;VHVDFSCLFNKGESLTVPERVPFRLTQNLIDPMGVSGYHGGFTNICVVAMNVLRGNRDSLLNVLEAFLHDPLVEWIKRSSEEGQKALSKCERRLQGGVTRFPT
;
A
#
# COMPACT_ATOMS: atom_id res chain seq x y z
N VAL A 1 11.39 10.61 1.80
CA VAL A 1 10.07 11.26 1.90
C VAL A 1 9.26 10.89 0.66
N HIS A 2 8.07 10.32 0.81
CA HIS A 2 7.13 10.11 -0.31
C HIS A 2 6.26 11.37 -0.41
N VAL A 3 6.19 11.97 -1.60
CA VAL A 3 5.60 13.31 -1.82
C VAL A 3 4.39 13.29 -2.75
N ASP A 4 3.99 12.11 -3.24
CA ASP A 4 2.91 11.96 -4.19
C ASP A 4 1.86 10.96 -3.70
N PHE A 5 0.59 11.36 -3.77
CA PHE A 5 -0.59 10.56 -3.42
C PHE A 5 -1.49 10.28 -4.63
N SER A 6 -1.05 10.59 -5.85
CA SER A 6 -1.84 10.43 -7.07
C SER A 6 -2.17 8.96 -7.40
N CYS A 7 -1.42 8.01 -6.82
CA CYS A 7 -1.48 6.59 -7.09
C CYS A 7 -1.91 5.75 -5.86
N LEU A 8 -2.96 6.19 -5.15
CA LEU A 8 -3.49 5.44 -4.00
C LEU A 8 -4.36 4.24 -4.42
N PHE A 9 -4.59 3.34 -3.48
CA PHE A 9 -5.54 2.23 -3.59
C PHE A 9 -5.34 1.33 -4.82
N ASN A 10 -4.08 1.04 -5.18
CA ASN A 10 -3.69 0.20 -6.32
C ASN A 10 -4.05 0.79 -7.70
N LYS A 11 -4.25 2.11 -7.81
CA LYS A 11 -4.43 2.79 -9.10
C LYS A 11 -3.25 2.53 -10.06
N GLY A 12 -2.06 2.23 -9.54
CA GLY A 12 -0.87 1.87 -10.32
C GLY A 12 -1.06 0.62 -11.19
N GLU A 13 -1.91 -0.31 -10.75
CA GLU A 13 -2.24 -1.52 -11.53
C GLU A 13 -3.10 -1.20 -12.77
N SER A 14 -3.82 -0.07 -12.75
CA SER A 14 -4.71 0.36 -13.83
C SER A 14 -4.09 1.38 -14.79
N LEU A 15 -2.79 1.67 -14.65
CA LEU A 15 -2.07 2.53 -15.58
C LEU A 15 -1.88 1.83 -16.94
N THR A 16 -1.66 2.62 -18.00
CA THR A 16 -1.35 2.10 -19.35
C THR A 16 -0.15 1.15 -19.33
N VAL A 17 0.84 1.46 -18.50
CA VAL A 17 1.92 0.55 -18.13
C VAL A 17 1.72 0.19 -16.66
N PRO A 18 1.24 -1.02 -16.34
CA PRO A 18 0.84 -1.36 -14.99
C PRO A 18 2.04 -1.52 -14.05
N GLU A 19 1.94 -0.95 -12.85
CA GLU A 19 2.91 -1.15 -11.80
C GLU A 19 2.73 -2.53 -11.16
N ARG A 20 3.66 -3.46 -11.46
CA ARG A 20 3.64 -4.83 -10.92
C ARG A 20 4.35 -4.98 -9.58
N VAL A 21 5.26 -4.06 -9.27
CA VAL A 21 6.01 -4.08 -8.01
C VAL A 21 5.18 -3.42 -6.91
N PRO A 22 5.14 -3.97 -5.69
CA PRO A 22 4.28 -3.43 -4.62
C PRO A 22 4.81 -2.13 -4.01
N PHE A 23 6.12 -1.88 -4.11
CA PHE A 23 6.78 -0.66 -3.67
C PHE A 23 8.19 -0.58 -4.28
N ARG A 24 8.77 0.62 -4.26
CA ARG A 24 10.12 0.86 -4.78
C ARG A 24 11.18 0.44 -3.76
N LEU A 25 11.83 -0.69 -4.01
CA LEU A 25 13.03 -1.13 -3.31
C LEU A 25 14.05 -1.63 -4.35
N THR A 26 14.74 -0.68 -4.98
CA THR A 26 15.71 -0.95 -6.04
C THR A 26 17.07 -1.31 -5.46
N GLN A 27 17.97 -1.84 -6.30
CA GLN A 27 19.36 -2.12 -5.92
C GLN A 27 20.04 -0.87 -5.32
N ASN A 28 19.89 0.31 -5.95
CA ASN A 28 20.43 1.56 -5.42
C ASN A 28 19.91 1.94 -4.01
N LEU A 29 18.74 1.44 -3.58
CA LEU A 29 18.24 1.61 -2.22
C LEU A 29 18.78 0.55 -1.26
N ILE A 30 19.07 -0.66 -1.77
CA ILE A 30 19.61 -1.79 -1.00
C ILE A 30 21.12 -1.64 -0.78
N ASP A 31 21.87 -1.13 -1.75
CA ASP A 31 23.33 -0.96 -1.70
C ASP A 31 23.83 -0.25 -0.42
N PRO A 32 23.24 0.88 0.02
CA PRO A 32 23.69 1.55 1.25
C PRO A 32 23.28 0.82 2.55
N MET A 33 22.48 -0.25 2.49
CA MET A 33 22.08 -1.03 3.67
C MET A 33 23.18 -1.99 4.16
N GLY A 34 24.31 -2.05 3.44
CA GLY A 34 25.47 -2.86 3.80
C GLY A 34 25.33 -4.34 3.41
N VAL A 35 26.20 -5.18 3.95
CA VAL A 35 26.34 -6.60 3.55
C VAL A 35 25.07 -7.43 3.78
N SER A 36 24.23 -7.04 4.73
CA SER A 36 22.96 -7.72 5.02
C SER A 36 21.83 -7.28 4.08
N GLY A 37 22.04 -6.23 3.28
CA GLY A 37 21.01 -5.65 2.41
C GLY A 37 19.70 -5.41 3.16
N TYR A 38 18.59 -5.84 2.54
CA TYR A 38 17.26 -5.72 3.15
C TYR A 38 16.99 -6.77 4.26
N HIS A 39 17.74 -7.88 4.31
CA HIS A 39 17.54 -8.95 5.31
C HIS A 39 17.94 -8.55 6.74
N GLY A 40 18.61 -7.40 6.91
CA GLY A 40 18.98 -6.87 8.22
C GLY A 40 17.87 -6.03 8.86
N GLY A 41 18.25 -4.84 9.32
CA GLY A 41 17.36 -3.93 10.05
C GLY A 41 16.08 -3.58 9.30
N PHE A 42 16.13 -3.47 7.97
CA PHE A 42 14.96 -3.16 7.14
C PHE A 42 13.84 -4.18 7.32
N THR A 43 14.11 -5.48 7.12
CA THR A 43 13.10 -6.54 7.28
C THR A 43 12.55 -6.58 8.72
N ASN A 44 13.41 -6.47 9.73
CA ASN A 44 12.99 -6.47 11.13
C ASN A 44 12.02 -5.34 11.44
N ILE A 45 12.32 -4.12 10.96
CA ILE A 45 11.45 -2.96 11.14
C ILE A 45 10.13 -3.15 10.36
N CYS A 46 10.17 -3.70 9.14
CA CYS A 46 8.96 -4.01 8.38
C CYS A 46 8.04 -4.99 9.12
N VAL A 47 8.59 -6.01 9.77
CA VAL A 47 7.80 -6.94 10.60
C VAL A 47 7.12 -6.21 11.75
N VAL A 48 7.86 -5.39 12.50
CA VAL A 48 7.31 -4.60 13.61
C VAL A 48 6.22 -3.64 13.11
N ALA A 49 6.49 -2.91 12.02
CA ALA A 49 5.53 -1.99 11.41
C ALA A 49 4.26 -2.73 10.98
N MET A 50 4.37 -3.89 10.33
CA MET A 50 3.22 -4.70 9.94
C MET A 50 2.44 -5.21 11.15
N ASN A 51 3.10 -5.57 12.26
CA ASN A 51 2.43 -5.97 13.49
C ASN A 51 1.62 -4.81 14.10
N VAL A 52 2.18 -3.60 14.12
CA VAL A 52 1.46 -2.39 14.59
C VAL A 52 0.27 -2.08 13.70
N LEU A 53 0.44 -2.11 12.38
CA LEU A 53 -0.65 -1.87 11.42
C LEU A 53 -1.78 -2.90 11.56
N ARG A 54 -1.44 -4.17 11.76
CA ARG A 54 -2.41 -5.25 11.98
C ARG A 54 -3.12 -5.15 13.32
N GLY A 55 -2.39 -4.78 14.38
CA GLY A 55 -2.96 -4.57 15.71
C GLY A 55 -3.93 -3.39 15.78
N ASN A 56 -3.77 -2.40 14.89
CA ASN A 56 -4.61 -1.20 14.82
C ASN A 56 -5.48 -1.16 13.55
N ARG A 57 -5.85 -2.34 13.01
CA ARG A 57 -6.54 -2.49 11.74
C ARG A 57 -7.83 -1.67 11.66
N ASP A 58 -8.68 -1.75 12.68
CA ASP A 58 -10.00 -1.10 12.65
C ASP A 58 -9.87 0.42 12.65
N SER A 59 -8.92 0.96 13.44
CA SER A 59 -8.61 2.39 13.44
C SER A 59 -8.08 2.85 12.07
N LEU A 60 -7.21 2.07 11.43
CA LEU A 60 -6.69 2.38 10.10
C LEU A 60 -7.78 2.35 9.03
N LEU A 61 -8.67 1.34 9.06
CA LEU A 61 -9.77 1.22 8.09
C LEU A 61 -10.76 2.39 8.23
N ASN A 62 -11.09 2.82 9.45
CA ASN A 62 -11.95 3.97 9.69
C ASN A 62 -11.38 5.27 9.08
N VAL A 63 -10.06 5.48 9.19
CA VAL A 63 -9.40 6.65 8.57
C VAL A 63 -9.44 6.56 7.04
N LEU A 64 -9.21 5.38 6.46
CA LEU A 64 -9.26 5.17 5.01
C LEU A 64 -10.68 5.33 4.45
N GLU A 65 -11.70 4.93 5.19
CA GLU A 65 -13.11 5.13 4.83
C GLU A 65 -13.46 6.61 4.79
N ALA A 66 -13.10 7.37 5.83
CA ALA A 66 -13.29 8.82 5.84
C ALA A 66 -12.61 9.51 4.65
N PHE A 67 -11.40 9.06 4.28
CA PHE A 67 -10.66 9.60 3.14
C PHE A 67 -11.33 9.35 1.78
N LEU A 68 -12.09 8.26 1.63
CA LEU A 68 -12.84 7.96 0.41
C LEU A 68 -14.13 8.78 0.28
N HIS A 69 -14.69 9.21 1.41
CA HIS A 69 -15.88 10.04 1.47
C HIS A 69 -15.56 11.54 1.42
N ASP A 70 -14.29 11.94 1.38
CA ASP A 70 -13.90 13.34 1.28
C ASP A 70 -14.17 13.88 -0.15
N PRO A 71 -15.09 14.86 -0.28
CA PRO A 71 -15.51 15.41 -1.57
C PRO A 71 -14.44 16.29 -2.25
N LEU A 72 -13.30 16.56 -1.62
CA LEU A 72 -12.21 17.36 -2.18
C LEU A 72 -11.11 16.52 -2.81
N VAL A 73 -11.13 15.20 -2.63
CA VAL A 73 -10.08 14.35 -3.19
C VAL A 73 -10.47 13.94 -4.60
N GLU A 74 -9.59 14.19 -5.58
CA GLU A 74 -9.85 14.12 -7.05
C GLU A 74 -10.49 12.84 -7.61
N TRP A 75 -10.72 11.79 -6.81
CA TRP A 75 -11.39 10.55 -7.21
C TRP A 75 -12.91 10.64 -7.38
N ILE A 76 -13.51 11.84 -7.36
CA ILE A 76 -14.97 12.11 -7.42
C ILE A 76 -15.68 11.48 -8.64
N LYS A 77 -14.94 10.93 -9.62
CA LYS A 77 -15.51 10.13 -10.72
C LYS A 77 -15.48 8.61 -10.52
N ARG A 78 -14.98 8.09 -9.40
CA ARG A 78 -15.06 6.66 -9.08
C ARG A 78 -16.44 6.40 -8.49
N SER A 79 -17.13 5.38 -9.01
CA SER A 79 -18.37 4.95 -8.38
C SER A 79 -18.10 4.56 -6.93
N SER A 80 -19.09 4.76 -6.05
CA SER A 80 -19.00 4.31 -4.64
C SER A 80 -18.52 2.86 -4.53
N GLU A 81 -18.84 2.02 -5.52
CA GLU A 81 -18.39 0.64 -5.63
C GLU A 81 -16.86 0.47 -5.75
N GLU A 82 -16.16 1.36 -6.45
CA GLU A 82 -14.70 1.27 -6.62
C GLU A 82 -13.95 1.63 -5.33
N GLY A 83 -14.45 2.62 -4.58
CA GLY A 83 -13.94 2.94 -3.24
C GLY A 83 -14.12 1.76 -2.27
N GLN A 84 -15.30 1.13 -2.29
CA GLN A 84 -15.57 -0.06 -1.46
C GLN A 84 -14.67 -1.26 -1.85
N LYS A 85 -14.43 -1.46 -3.15
CA LYS A 85 -13.48 -2.48 -3.65
C LYS A 85 -12.05 -2.20 -3.19
N ALA A 86 -11.63 -0.93 -3.16
CA ALA A 86 -10.34 -0.54 -2.63
C ALA A 86 -10.19 -0.84 -1.13
N LEU A 87 -11.18 -0.48 -0.31
CA LEU A 87 -11.19 -0.78 1.13
C LEU A 87 -11.12 -2.27 1.42
N SER A 88 -11.96 -3.06 0.75
CA SER A 88 -11.95 -4.52 0.92
C SER A 88 -10.62 -5.16 0.50
N LYS A 89 -9.93 -4.59 -0.51
CA LYS A 89 -8.56 -5.01 -0.87
C LYS A 89 -7.55 -4.63 0.22
N CYS A 90 -7.64 -3.43 0.81
CA CYS A 90 -6.79 -3.01 1.93
C CYS A 90 -7.00 -3.89 3.17
N GLU A 91 -8.25 -4.16 3.55
CA GLU A 91 -8.59 -5.03 4.68
C GLU A 91 -7.99 -6.43 4.52
N ARG A 92 -8.16 -7.03 3.33
CA ARG A 92 -7.59 -8.35 3.02
C ARG A 92 -6.07 -8.36 3.14
N ARG A 93 -5.39 -7.30 2.72
CA ARG A 93 -3.92 -7.18 2.83
C ARG A 93 -3.46 -7.06 4.28
N LEU A 94 -4.21 -6.32 5.12
CA LEU A 94 -3.94 -6.25 6.55
C LEU A 94 -4.09 -7.63 7.21
N GLN A 95 -5.07 -8.44 6.80
CA GLN A 95 -5.22 -9.83 7.24
C GLN A 95 -4.13 -10.78 6.72
N GLY A 96 -3.21 -10.32 5.88
CA GLY A 96 -2.13 -11.13 5.31
C GLY A 96 -2.45 -11.79 3.97
N GLY A 97 -3.55 -11.41 3.33
CA GLY A 97 -3.86 -11.84 1.96
C GLY A 97 -2.81 -11.35 0.98
N VAL A 98 -2.16 -12.29 0.29
CA VAL A 98 -1.14 -12.00 -0.72
C VAL A 98 -1.81 -11.86 -2.08
N THR A 99 -1.65 -10.70 -2.73
CA THR A 99 -1.94 -10.56 -4.15
C THR A 99 -0.80 -11.20 -4.93
N ARG A 100 -1.02 -12.39 -5.50
CA ARG A 100 -0.06 -12.95 -6.45
C ARG A 100 -0.17 -12.18 -7.75
N PHE A 101 0.91 -11.53 -8.17
CA PHE A 101 0.98 -10.99 -9.52
C PHE A 101 1.23 -12.16 -10.50
N PRO A 102 0.53 -12.21 -11.64
CA PRO A 102 0.85 -13.20 -12.67
C PRO A 102 2.29 -12.97 -13.13
N THR A 103 3.09 -14.05 -13.13
CA THR A 103 4.44 -14.11 -13.70
C THR A 103 4.40 -13.81 -15.19
#